data_AF-A0A4R0KF30-F1
#
_entry.id   AF-A0A4R0KF30-F1
#
_cell.length_a   1.000
_cell.length_b   1.000
_cell.length_c   1.000
_cell.angle_alpha   90.00
_cell.angle_beta   90.00
_cell.angle_gamma   90.00
#
_symmetry.space_group_name_H-M   'P 1'
#
loop_
_entity.id
_entity.type
_entity.pdbx_description
1 polymer ?
#
loop_
_entity_poly.entity_id
_entity_poly.type
_entity_poly.pdbx_seq_one_letter_code
_entity_poly.pdbx_strand_id
1 'polypeptide(L)'
;MRRTEDPSTSLEDALRWLATHSEDRPLHLLRYAIESRHSEPGHALHLLVLPTEAMKDATSLTRAEVVWGLIVSEARQVGSSANAKERNALLAAFRLPRRAEIREPWAATLGARFGQLKALKEVFTHQDSLTPMTRAWTRGLRILVPRVANGLAALSDGSADWGGYVELARTVEDEVLRREYPNLDPEDSAIGFKAPTEGAQPVFLELFVTTVFMKQRAAYRRITERLITAQADNLDGYTAAALVGWTGDQAAIPVNALWGCRAERIASPPGEPALTKLAFPRPLMRDERHFFSSEAFEADLHEERRWINVEIDHHGIAPGRLLHGEIPVSGLTIRVRFDPGCLPVACWWYAEQTERQRRVRPAEGDPRLLPIIDGSVQHTFRQRCHPRENYGVSIAWFDDLAH
;
A
#
# COMPACT_ATOMS: atom_id res chain seq x y z
N MET A 1 -13.30 -12.61 -41.60
CA MET A 1 -13.38 -13.47 -40.41
C MET A 1 -12.02 -13.48 -39.71
N ARG A 2 -11.82 -12.60 -38.73
CA ARG A 2 -10.68 -12.69 -37.81
C ARG A 2 -11.12 -13.58 -36.65
N ARG A 3 -10.42 -14.70 -36.43
CA ARG A 3 -10.52 -15.46 -35.19
C ARG A 3 -10.03 -14.57 -34.06
N THR A 4 -10.95 -14.08 -33.23
CA THR A 4 -10.65 -13.70 -31.85
C THR A 4 -10.46 -15.01 -31.08
N GLU A 5 -9.24 -15.51 -31.04
CA GLU A 5 -8.83 -16.47 -30.03
C GLU A 5 -8.75 -15.68 -28.72
N ASP A 6 -9.80 -15.82 -27.92
CA ASP A 6 -9.81 -15.47 -26.51
C ASP A 6 -8.67 -16.25 -25.84
N PRO A 7 -7.66 -15.62 -25.22
CA PRO A 7 -6.62 -16.36 -24.54
C PRO A 7 -7.28 -17.05 -23.35
N SER A 8 -7.59 -18.33 -23.50
CA SER A 8 -8.10 -19.16 -22.40
C SER A 8 -7.08 -19.09 -21.27
N THR A 9 -7.35 -18.25 -20.27
CA THR A 9 -6.45 -18.07 -19.13
C THR A 9 -6.45 -19.39 -18.39
N SER A 10 -5.31 -20.09 -18.33
CA SER A 10 -5.22 -21.34 -17.59
C SER A 10 -4.95 -21.07 -16.10
N LEU A 11 -5.23 -22.04 -15.23
CA LEU A 11 -4.87 -21.95 -13.82
C LEU A 11 -3.35 -21.80 -13.62
N GLU A 12 -2.55 -22.40 -14.52
CA GLU A 12 -1.10 -22.22 -14.53
C GLU A 12 -0.73 -20.76 -14.84
N ASP A 13 -1.40 -20.12 -15.80
CA ASP A 13 -1.15 -18.72 -16.15
C ASP A 13 -1.49 -17.79 -14.98
N ALA A 14 -2.59 -18.05 -14.27
CA ALA A 14 -2.96 -17.30 -13.07
C ALA A 14 -1.88 -17.42 -11.96
N LEU A 15 -1.38 -18.63 -11.68
CA LEU A 15 -0.30 -18.86 -10.71
C LEU A 15 1.02 -18.21 -11.14
N ARG A 16 1.34 -18.24 -12.44
CA ARG A 16 2.52 -17.56 -12.99
C ARG A 16 2.40 -16.05 -12.84
N TRP A 17 1.26 -15.48 -13.22
CA TRP A 17 0.98 -14.05 -13.11
C TRP A 17 1.14 -13.59 -11.65
N LEU A 18 0.55 -14.34 -10.71
CA LEU A 18 0.63 -14.06 -9.27
C LEU A 18 2.08 -14.05 -8.77
N ALA A 19 2.90 -15.00 -9.24
CA ALA A 19 4.30 -15.08 -8.88
C ALA A 19 5.19 -14.03 -9.55
N THR A 20 4.88 -13.59 -10.76
CA THR A 20 5.73 -12.64 -11.49
C THR A 20 5.50 -11.18 -11.11
N HIS A 21 4.32 -10.84 -10.59
CA HIS A 21 3.95 -9.46 -10.25
C HIS A 21 4.86 -8.89 -9.16
N SER A 22 5.57 -7.79 -9.42
CA SER A 22 6.69 -7.30 -8.60
C SER A 22 6.30 -6.47 -7.39
N GLU A 23 5.22 -5.69 -7.50
CA GLU A 23 4.91 -4.58 -6.59
C GLU A 23 4.01 -4.96 -5.40
N ASP A 24 3.25 -6.06 -5.50
CA ASP A 24 2.23 -6.43 -4.52
C ASP A 24 2.44 -7.84 -3.93
N ARG A 25 2.02 -8.02 -2.68
CA ARG A 25 1.99 -9.34 -2.03
C ARG A 25 0.89 -10.21 -2.68
N PRO A 26 1.12 -11.52 -2.84
CA PRO A 26 0.14 -12.42 -3.46
C PRO A 26 -1.26 -12.34 -2.85
N LEU A 27 -1.38 -12.28 -1.52
CA LEU A 27 -2.67 -12.13 -0.84
C LEU A 27 -3.39 -10.83 -1.24
N HIS A 28 -2.65 -9.72 -1.39
CA HIS A 28 -3.22 -8.44 -1.80
C HIS A 28 -3.76 -8.50 -3.23
N LEU A 29 -3.03 -9.13 -4.15
CA LEU A 29 -3.45 -9.33 -5.54
C LEU A 29 -4.71 -10.19 -5.65
N LEU A 30 -4.79 -11.27 -4.86
CA LEU A 30 -5.99 -12.13 -4.78
C LEU A 30 -7.21 -11.36 -4.26
N ARG A 31 -7.04 -10.58 -3.19
CA ARG A 31 -8.10 -9.71 -2.67
C ARG A 31 -8.55 -8.68 -3.71
N TYR A 32 -7.61 -8.04 -4.40
CA TYR A 32 -7.91 -7.07 -5.44
C TYR A 32 -8.70 -7.68 -6.60
N ALA A 33 -8.34 -8.90 -7.02
CA ALA A 33 -9.06 -9.62 -8.07
C ALA A 33 -10.52 -9.93 -7.68
N ILE A 34 -10.79 -10.18 -6.39
CA ILE A 34 -12.15 -10.38 -5.87
C ILE A 34 -12.94 -9.08 -5.85
N GLU A 35 -12.32 -7.99 -5.40
CA GLU A 35 -12.96 -6.67 -5.29
C GLU A 35 -13.21 -6.01 -6.66
N SER A 36 -12.38 -6.29 -7.66
CA SER A 36 -12.42 -5.64 -8.97
C SER A 36 -12.21 -6.65 -10.11
N ARG A 37 -13.28 -7.38 -10.47
CA ARG A 37 -13.24 -8.45 -11.49
C ARG A 37 -12.81 -7.98 -12.88
N HIS A 38 -13.07 -6.73 -13.24
CA HIS A 38 -12.75 -6.15 -14.54
C HIS A 38 -11.34 -5.55 -14.62
N SER A 39 -10.58 -5.60 -13.52
CA SER A 39 -9.20 -5.14 -13.50
C SER A 39 -8.24 -6.16 -14.12
N GLU A 40 -6.99 -5.78 -14.40
CA GLU A 40 -5.96 -6.72 -14.86
C GLU A 40 -5.78 -7.90 -13.88
N PRO A 41 -5.59 -7.70 -12.56
CA PRO A 41 -5.54 -8.83 -11.62
C PRO A 41 -6.86 -9.61 -11.57
N GLY A 42 -8.00 -8.94 -11.74
CA GLY A 42 -9.33 -9.56 -11.83
C GLY A 42 -9.43 -10.58 -12.96
N HIS A 43 -8.99 -10.20 -14.16
CA HIS A 43 -8.94 -11.10 -15.30
C HIS A 43 -7.87 -12.20 -15.13
N ALA A 44 -6.64 -11.82 -14.75
CA ALA A 44 -5.52 -12.75 -14.67
C ALA A 44 -5.68 -13.81 -13.58
N LEU A 45 -6.30 -13.46 -12.45
CA LEU A 45 -6.49 -14.35 -11.30
C LEU A 45 -7.90 -14.94 -11.22
N HIS A 46 -8.74 -14.71 -12.25
CA HIS A 46 -10.15 -15.09 -12.24
C HIS A 46 -10.37 -16.55 -11.83
N LEU A 47 -9.61 -17.48 -12.42
CA LEU A 47 -9.74 -18.92 -12.13
C LEU A 47 -9.32 -19.31 -10.70
N LEU A 48 -8.47 -18.51 -10.04
CA LEU A 48 -8.10 -18.74 -8.65
C LEU A 48 -9.19 -18.26 -7.69
N VAL A 49 -9.89 -17.17 -8.03
CA VAL A 49 -10.81 -16.50 -7.09
C VAL A 49 -12.29 -16.84 -7.31
N LEU A 50 -12.70 -17.17 -8.55
CA LEU A 50 -14.07 -17.54 -8.89
C LEU A 50 -14.67 -18.64 -7.99
N PRO A 51 -13.95 -19.73 -7.65
CA PRO A 51 -14.52 -20.81 -6.82
C PRO A 51 -14.92 -20.36 -5.41
N THR A 52 -14.35 -19.27 -4.90
CA THR A 52 -14.71 -18.72 -3.59
C THR A 52 -16.04 -17.96 -3.58
N GLU A 53 -16.70 -17.78 -4.72
CA GLU A 53 -18.05 -17.16 -4.77
C GLU A 53 -19.11 -18.00 -4.06
N ALA A 54 -18.86 -19.29 -3.85
CA ALA A 54 -19.69 -20.15 -3.01
C ALA A 54 -19.76 -19.69 -1.54
N MET A 55 -18.78 -18.90 -1.08
CA MET A 55 -18.69 -18.38 0.29
C MET A 55 -19.50 -17.07 0.45
N LYS A 56 -20.83 -17.18 0.48
CA LYS A 56 -21.77 -16.03 0.41
C LYS A 56 -21.58 -14.96 1.49
N ASP A 57 -21.20 -15.36 2.71
CA ASP A 57 -21.06 -14.45 3.86
C ASP A 57 -19.60 -14.03 4.12
N ALA A 58 -18.65 -14.49 3.30
CA ALA A 58 -17.24 -14.21 3.51
C ALA A 58 -16.83 -12.88 2.85
N THR A 59 -16.07 -12.07 3.59
CA THR A 59 -15.48 -10.82 3.06
C THR A 59 -14.51 -11.10 1.91
N SER A 60 -14.18 -10.07 1.11
CA SER A 60 -13.16 -10.17 0.05
C SER A 60 -11.81 -10.62 0.61
N LEU A 61 -11.45 -10.17 1.82
CA LEU A 61 -10.24 -10.59 2.52
C LEU A 61 -10.29 -12.08 2.88
N THR A 62 -11.37 -12.53 3.53
CA THR A 62 -11.51 -13.94 3.93
C THR A 62 -11.44 -14.89 2.73
N ARG A 63 -12.08 -14.53 1.62
CA ARG A 63 -12.02 -15.31 0.38
C ARG A 63 -10.61 -15.34 -0.21
N ALA A 64 -9.88 -14.22 -0.17
CA ALA A 64 -8.48 -14.17 -0.59
C ALA A 64 -7.57 -15.02 0.32
N GLU A 65 -7.80 -14.97 1.64
CA GLU A 65 -7.08 -15.79 2.64
C GLU A 65 -7.25 -17.28 2.36
N VAL A 66 -8.45 -17.73 1.99
CA VAL A 66 -8.70 -19.14 1.63
C VAL A 66 -7.89 -19.58 0.41
N VAL A 67 -7.94 -18.82 -0.69
CA VAL A 67 -7.17 -19.14 -1.91
C VAL A 67 -5.68 -19.13 -1.62
N TRP A 68 -5.23 -18.13 -0.85
CA TRP A 68 -3.83 -18.01 -0.48
C TRP A 68 -3.37 -19.18 0.38
N GLY A 69 -4.12 -19.51 1.42
CA GLY A 69 -3.87 -20.66 2.30
C GLY A 69 -3.80 -21.97 1.55
N LEU A 70 -4.70 -22.18 0.56
CA LEU A 70 -4.65 -23.34 -0.33
C LEU A 70 -3.33 -23.39 -1.11
N ILE A 71 -2.95 -22.29 -1.79
CA ILE A 71 -1.68 -22.22 -2.54
C ILE A 71 -0.48 -22.49 -1.62
N VAL A 72 -0.47 -21.90 -0.41
CA VAL A 72 0.61 -22.10 0.57
C VAL A 72 0.68 -23.56 1.01
N SER A 73 -0.45 -24.17 1.35
CA SER A 73 -0.53 -25.56 1.78
C SER A 73 0.03 -26.48 0.70
N GLU A 74 -0.47 -26.35 -0.53
CA GLU A 74 -0.07 -27.23 -1.63
C GLU A 74 1.39 -27.00 -2.04
N ALA A 75 1.87 -25.76 -2.08
CA ALA A 75 3.27 -25.45 -2.38
C ALA A 75 4.23 -26.05 -1.34
N ARG A 76 3.86 -26.06 -0.05
CA ARG A 76 4.65 -26.68 1.02
C ARG A 76 4.71 -28.21 0.89
N GLN A 77 3.74 -28.83 0.24
CA GLN A 77 3.67 -30.27 0.02
C GLN A 77 4.30 -30.74 -1.31
N VAL A 78 4.83 -29.83 -2.13
CA VAL A 78 5.55 -30.20 -3.36
C VAL A 78 6.91 -30.80 -3.01
N GLY A 79 7.23 -31.95 -3.60
CA GLY A 79 8.50 -32.66 -3.38
C GLY A 79 8.49 -33.57 -2.14
N SER A 80 9.48 -34.46 -2.06
CA SER A 80 9.58 -35.48 -1.00
C SER A 80 10.24 -34.99 0.29
N SER A 81 10.86 -33.81 0.30
CA SER A 81 11.55 -33.27 1.46
C SER A 81 11.60 -31.73 1.45
N ALA A 82 12.02 -31.14 2.57
CA ALA A 82 12.27 -29.70 2.67
C ALA A 82 13.37 -29.20 1.72
N ASN A 83 14.27 -30.10 1.27
CA ASN A 83 15.36 -29.81 0.34
C ASN A 83 14.97 -30.03 -1.14
N ALA A 84 13.71 -30.32 -1.45
CA ALA A 84 13.26 -30.44 -2.83
C ALA A 84 13.41 -29.10 -3.58
N LYS A 85 14.03 -29.14 -4.77
CA LYS A 85 14.28 -27.96 -5.59
C LYS A 85 12.98 -27.28 -6.01
N GLU A 86 11.99 -28.08 -6.40
CA GLU A 86 10.66 -27.66 -6.83
C GLU A 86 9.96 -26.88 -5.71
N ARG A 87 9.98 -27.41 -4.47
CA ARG A 87 9.43 -26.75 -3.29
C ARG A 87 10.06 -25.38 -3.07
N ASN A 88 11.39 -25.33 -2.97
CA ASN A 88 12.10 -24.08 -2.66
C ASN A 88 11.92 -23.03 -3.76
N ALA A 89 11.82 -23.44 -5.03
CA ALA A 89 11.50 -22.54 -6.13
C ALA A 89 10.07 -21.97 -6.02
N LEU A 90 9.07 -22.80 -5.66
CA LEU A 90 7.70 -22.33 -5.40
C LEU A 90 7.63 -21.37 -4.21
N LEU A 91 8.28 -21.71 -3.08
CA LEU A 91 8.32 -20.85 -1.90
C LEU A 91 8.89 -19.47 -2.22
N ALA A 92 10.00 -19.41 -2.98
CA ALA A 92 10.59 -18.14 -3.39
C ALA A 92 9.69 -17.34 -4.33
N ALA A 93 9.11 -18.00 -5.33
CA ALA A 93 8.29 -17.33 -6.31
C ALA A 93 7.03 -16.69 -5.70
N PHE A 94 6.41 -17.39 -4.74
CA PHE A 94 5.26 -16.93 -3.97
C PHE A 94 5.63 -16.12 -2.71
N ARG A 95 6.90 -15.77 -2.52
CA ARG A 95 7.37 -14.95 -1.38
C ARG A 95 7.01 -15.54 -0.01
N LEU A 96 6.96 -16.86 0.10
CA LEU A 96 6.66 -17.57 1.35
C LEU A 96 7.85 -17.52 2.32
N PRO A 97 7.66 -17.82 3.62
CA PRO A 97 8.70 -17.73 4.63
C PRO A 97 10.03 -18.34 4.17
N ARG A 98 11.06 -17.50 4.20
CA ARG A 98 12.42 -17.82 3.75
C ARG A 98 13.02 -18.92 4.62
N ARG A 99 13.98 -19.67 4.07
CA ARG A 99 14.86 -20.46 4.93
C ARG A 99 15.88 -19.55 5.61
N ALA A 100 16.41 -19.98 6.75
CA ALA A 100 17.33 -19.18 7.57
C ALA A 100 18.64 -18.80 6.83
N GLU A 101 19.02 -19.57 5.82
CA GLU A 101 20.18 -19.30 4.99
C GLU A 101 20.00 -18.10 4.05
N ILE A 102 18.75 -17.67 3.78
CA ILE A 102 18.43 -16.46 3.00
C ILE A 102 18.13 -15.32 3.97
N ARG A 103 19.09 -14.42 4.16
CA ARG A 103 19.00 -13.34 5.16
C ARG A 103 18.27 -12.11 4.63
N GLU A 104 18.39 -11.85 3.34
CA GLU A 104 17.80 -10.69 2.67
C GLU A 104 16.30 -10.91 2.42
N PRO A 105 15.45 -9.87 2.58
CA PRO A 105 14.04 -9.92 2.17
C PRO A 105 13.89 -10.39 0.73
N TRP A 106 12.73 -10.98 0.39
CA TRP A 106 12.50 -11.41 -0.99
C TRP A 106 12.57 -10.23 -1.95
N ALA A 107 13.37 -10.36 -3.01
CA ALA A 107 13.47 -9.34 -4.02
C ALA A 107 12.16 -9.16 -4.82
N ALA A 108 11.96 -7.97 -5.39
CA ALA A 108 10.72 -7.62 -6.09
C ALA A 108 10.45 -8.52 -7.31
N THR A 109 11.47 -8.85 -8.12
CA THR A 109 11.31 -9.64 -9.35
C THR A 109 11.55 -11.14 -9.13
N LEU A 110 10.86 -11.98 -9.90
CA LEU A 110 11.00 -13.44 -9.83
C LEU A 110 12.45 -13.89 -10.05
N GLY A 111 13.14 -13.30 -11.05
CA GLY A 111 14.53 -13.60 -11.35
C GLY A 111 15.47 -13.28 -10.19
N ALA A 112 15.27 -12.14 -9.52
CA ALA A 112 16.07 -11.77 -8.35
C ALA A 112 15.81 -12.72 -7.16
N ARG A 113 14.56 -13.13 -6.92
CA ARG A 113 14.23 -14.15 -5.90
C ARG A 113 14.88 -15.50 -6.19
N PHE A 114 14.91 -15.92 -7.45
CA PHE A 114 15.66 -17.11 -7.84
C PHE A 114 17.17 -16.93 -7.67
N GLY A 115 17.69 -15.71 -7.84
CA GLY A 115 19.07 -15.39 -7.50
C GLY A 115 19.37 -15.62 -6.02
N GLN A 116 18.45 -15.26 -5.12
CA GLN A 116 18.59 -15.47 -3.67
C GLN A 116 18.64 -16.96 -3.29
N LEU A 117 18.00 -17.85 -4.07
CA LEU A 117 18.07 -19.31 -3.86
C LEU A 117 19.48 -19.88 -4.03
N LYS A 118 20.42 -19.15 -4.63
CA LYS A 118 21.85 -19.54 -4.69
C LYS A 118 22.49 -19.66 -3.30
N ALA A 119 21.92 -19.01 -2.28
CA ALA A 119 22.36 -19.17 -0.89
C ALA A 119 22.10 -20.59 -0.35
N LEU A 120 21.12 -21.31 -0.91
CA LEU A 120 20.76 -22.68 -0.51
C LEU A 120 21.68 -23.71 -1.18
N LYS A 121 22.96 -23.76 -0.79
CA LYS A 121 23.97 -24.62 -1.43
C LYS A 121 23.62 -26.12 -1.43
N GLU A 122 22.90 -26.57 -0.41
CA GLU A 122 22.41 -27.96 -0.29
C GLU A 122 21.27 -28.29 -1.26
N VAL A 123 20.53 -27.27 -1.72
CA VAL A 123 19.40 -27.41 -2.65
C VAL A 123 19.85 -27.12 -4.07
N PHE A 124 20.60 -26.03 -4.28
CA PHE A 124 21.09 -25.56 -5.58
C PHE A 124 22.63 -25.45 -5.55
N THR A 125 23.30 -26.56 -5.83
CA THR A 125 24.77 -26.70 -5.79
C THR A 125 25.47 -25.84 -6.84
N HIS A 126 26.30 -24.88 -6.42
CA HIS A 126 27.26 -24.10 -7.24
C HIS A 126 26.73 -23.69 -8.63
N GLN A 127 25.70 -22.83 -8.66
CA GLN A 127 25.04 -22.42 -9.90
C GLN A 127 25.36 -20.96 -10.26
N ASP A 128 26.08 -20.78 -11.38
CA ASP A 128 26.34 -19.45 -11.93
C ASP A 128 25.11 -18.86 -12.64
N SER A 129 24.13 -19.71 -13.02
CA SER A 129 22.91 -19.32 -13.73
C SER A 129 21.63 -19.52 -12.92
N LEU A 130 20.52 -18.90 -13.36
CA LEU A 130 19.18 -19.09 -12.78
C LEU A 130 18.40 -20.28 -13.38
N THR A 131 18.93 -20.90 -14.44
CA THR A 131 18.30 -22.00 -15.18
C THR A 131 17.80 -23.15 -14.29
N PRO A 132 18.54 -23.61 -13.28
CA PRO A 132 18.07 -24.69 -12.40
C PRO A 132 16.82 -24.30 -11.60
N MET A 133 16.75 -23.06 -11.11
CA MET A 133 15.61 -22.54 -10.37
C MET A 133 14.39 -22.40 -11.29
N THR A 134 14.58 -21.88 -12.51
CA THR A 134 13.51 -21.78 -13.52
C THR A 134 12.94 -23.15 -13.91
N ARG A 135 13.81 -24.15 -14.07
CA ARG A 135 13.38 -25.55 -14.32
C ARG A 135 12.65 -26.14 -13.13
N ALA A 136 13.16 -25.95 -11.92
CA ALA A 136 12.53 -26.42 -10.68
C ALA A 136 11.16 -25.77 -10.46
N TRP A 137 11.04 -24.46 -10.70
CA TRP A 137 9.78 -23.71 -10.71
C TRP A 137 8.78 -24.31 -11.68
N THR A 138 9.18 -24.53 -12.94
CA THR A 138 8.29 -25.09 -13.97
C THR A 138 7.82 -26.50 -13.62
N ARG A 139 8.71 -27.35 -13.07
CA ARG A 139 8.31 -28.69 -12.59
C ARG A 139 7.42 -28.63 -11.35
N GLY A 140 7.70 -27.70 -10.42
CA GLY A 140 6.87 -27.45 -9.25
C GLY A 140 5.46 -27.03 -9.64
N LEU A 141 5.31 -26.13 -10.61
CA LEU A 141 4.00 -25.71 -11.13
C LEU A 141 3.20 -26.87 -11.71
N ARG A 142 3.84 -27.78 -12.47
CA ARG A 142 3.16 -28.97 -13.01
C ARG A 142 2.55 -29.88 -11.92
N ILE A 143 3.12 -29.86 -10.71
CA ILE A 143 2.60 -30.60 -9.55
C ILE A 143 1.56 -29.76 -8.80
N LEU A 144 1.82 -28.45 -8.65
CA LEU A 144 0.98 -27.53 -7.89
C LEU A 144 -0.37 -27.30 -8.55
N VAL A 145 -0.40 -27.06 -9.87
CA VAL A 145 -1.61 -26.75 -10.64
C VAL A 145 -2.74 -27.75 -10.40
N PRO A 146 -2.56 -29.08 -10.60
CA PRO A 146 -3.66 -30.03 -10.38
C PRO A 146 -4.09 -30.09 -8.91
N ARG A 147 -3.19 -29.90 -7.95
CA ARG A 147 -3.53 -29.90 -6.52
C ARG A 147 -4.37 -28.68 -6.14
N VAL A 148 -3.97 -27.50 -6.60
CA VAL A 148 -4.74 -26.26 -6.41
C VAL A 148 -6.09 -26.37 -7.13
N ALA A 149 -6.14 -26.91 -8.35
CA ALA A 149 -7.40 -27.14 -9.06
C ALA A 149 -8.37 -28.02 -8.26
N ASN A 150 -7.87 -29.14 -7.71
CA ASN A 150 -8.69 -30.04 -6.88
C ASN A 150 -9.17 -29.35 -5.59
N GLY A 151 -8.31 -28.58 -4.92
CA GLY A 151 -8.70 -27.82 -3.72
C GLY A 151 -9.73 -26.73 -4.02
N LEU A 152 -9.59 -26.04 -5.15
CA LEU A 152 -10.57 -25.05 -5.62
C LEU A 152 -11.92 -25.68 -5.96
N ALA A 153 -11.94 -26.85 -6.58
CA ALA A 153 -13.17 -27.60 -6.83
C ALA A 153 -13.84 -28.00 -5.50
N ALA A 154 -13.08 -28.52 -4.54
CA ALA A 154 -13.59 -28.88 -3.22
C ALA A 154 -14.16 -27.68 -2.45
N LEU A 155 -13.59 -26.47 -2.62
CA LEU A 155 -14.12 -25.21 -2.10
C LEU A 155 -15.45 -24.83 -2.75
N SER A 156 -15.54 -24.94 -4.07
CA SER A 156 -16.78 -24.65 -4.81
C SER A 156 -17.93 -25.58 -4.40
N ASP A 157 -17.62 -26.85 -4.12
CA ASP A 157 -18.60 -27.86 -3.72
C ASP A 157 -18.92 -27.82 -2.21
N GLY A 158 -18.29 -26.92 -1.45
CA GLY A 158 -18.50 -26.76 0.00
C GLY A 158 -17.94 -27.91 0.86
N SER A 159 -17.16 -28.80 0.27
CA SER A 159 -16.58 -30.00 0.92
C SER A 159 -15.26 -29.74 1.63
N ALA A 160 -14.60 -28.60 1.36
CA ALA A 160 -13.32 -28.25 1.96
C ALA A 160 -13.46 -27.48 3.28
N ASP A 161 -12.58 -27.78 4.24
CA ASP A 161 -12.40 -26.96 5.44
C ASP A 161 -11.65 -25.67 5.08
N TRP A 162 -12.41 -24.61 4.80
CA TRP A 162 -11.85 -23.31 4.47
C TRP A 162 -11.27 -22.59 5.69
N GLY A 163 -11.69 -22.94 6.92
CA GLY A 163 -11.19 -22.34 8.15
C GLY A 163 -9.70 -22.58 8.33
N GLY A 164 -9.26 -23.83 8.11
CA GLY A 164 -7.85 -24.20 8.15
C GLY A 164 -6.99 -23.44 7.13
N TYR A 165 -7.51 -23.15 5.93
CA TYR A 165 -6.79 -22.34 4.95
C TYR A 165 -6.67 -20.87 5.38
N VAL A 166 -7.72 -20.29 5.98
CA VAL A 166 -7.67 -18.92 6.50
C VAL A 166 -6.63 -18.78 7.60
N GLU A 167 -6.64 -19.69 8.58
CA GLU A 167 -5.66 -19.68 9.68
C GLU A 167 -4.23 -19.83 9.16
N LEU A 168 -4.01 -20.73 8.19
CA LEU A 168 -2.72 -20.92 7.56
C LEU A 168 -2.25 -19.66 6.84
N ALA A 169 -3.12 -19.00 6.08
CA ALA A 169 -2.80 -17.76 5.38
C ALA A 169 -2.38 -16.66 6.36
N ARG A 170 -3.14 -16.43 7.43
CA ARG A 170 -2.82 -15.46 8.48
C ARG A 170 -1.48 -15.74 9.15
N THR A 171 -1.28 -16.98 9.57
CA THR A 171 -0.03 -17.42 10.23
C THR A 171 1.19 -17.16 9.34
N VAL A 172 1.07 -17.45 8.04
CA VAL A 172 2.15 -17.25 7.08
C VAL A 172 2.40 -15.77 6.81
N GLU A 173 1.34 -14.98 6.66
CA GLU A 173 1.48 -13.53 6.45
C GLU A 173 2.14 -12.85 7.66
N ASP A 174 1.75 -13.23 8.88
CA ASP A 174 2.36 -12.76 10.13
C ASP A 174 3.84 -13.15 10.23
N GLU A 175 4.18 -14.40 9.88
CA GLU A 175 5.58 -14.86 9.88
C GLU A 175 6.44 -14.06 8.88
N VAL A 176 5.91 -13.80 7.68
CA VAL A 176 6.61 -12.97 6.69
C VAL A 176 6.77 -11.54 7.20
N LEU A 177 5.71 -10.93 7.76
CA LEU A 177 5.77 -9.57 8.31
C LEU A 177 6.81 -9.44 9.43
N ARG A 178 6.80 -10.35 10.42
CA ARG A 178 7.79 -10.33 11.52
C ARG A 178 9.24 -10.45 11.02
N ARG A 179 9.48 -11.21 9.95
CA ARG A 179 10.82 -11.40 9.39
C ARG A 179 11.28 -10.27 8.47
N GLU A 180 10.35 -9.59 7.80
CA GLU A 180 10.66 -8.42 6.98
C GLU A 180 10.82 -7.16 7.84
N TYR A 181 10.13 -7.11 8.98
CA TYR A 181 10.15 -6.00 9.92
C TYR A 181 10.40 -6.52 11.34
N PRO A 182 11.65 -6.89 11.70
CA PRO A 182 11.99 -7.49 13.00
C PRO A 182 11.78 -6.57 14.20
N ASN A 183 11.52 -5.28 13.95
CA ASN A 183 11.19 -4.27 14.97
C ASN A 183 9.69 -3.91 14.99
N LEU A 184 8.82 -4.70 14.34
CA LEU A 184 7.37 -4.64 14.60
C LEU A 184 7.15 -5.11 16.04
N ASP A 185 6.73 -4.19 16.91
CA ASP A 185 6.37 -4.53 18.28
C ASP A 185 5.12 -5.44 18.22
N PRO A 186 5.02 -6.54 19.00
CA PRO A 186 3.82 -7.38 18.99
C PRO A 186 2.53 -6.64 19.41
N GLU A 187 2.67 -5.45 20.01
CA GLU A 187 1.57 -4.53 20.33
C GLU A 187 1.11 -3.68 19.13
N ASP A 188 1.80 -3.77 17.98
CA ASP A 188 1.32 -3.22 16.72
C ASP A 188 0.12 -4.05 16.23
N SER A 189 -1.06 -3.45 16.37
CA SER A 189 -2.43 -3.96 16.12
C SER A 189 -2.59 -5.12 15.12
N ALA A 190 -3.69 -5.88 15.25
CA ALA A 190 -4.13 -6.97 14.34
C ALA A 190 -4.20 -6.59 12.83
N ILE A 191 -4.00 -5.32 12.47
CA ILE A 191 -4.05 -4.77 11.11
C ILE A 191 -2.62 -4.42 10.61
N GLY A 192 -1.59 -4.60 11.43
CA GLY A 192 -0.18 -4.38 11.12
C GLY A 192 0.18 -2.90 10.93
N PHE A 193 -0.42 -2.04 11.76
CA PHE A 193 -0.04 -0.63 11.94
C PHE A 193 0.58 -0.44 13.32
N LYS A 194 1.55 0.50 13.40
CA LYS A 194 2.09 1.00 14.66
C LYS A 194 0.98 1.47 15.58
N ALA A 195 1.15 1.31 16.89
CA ALA A 195 0.22 1.90 17.86
C ALA A 195 0.06 3.43 17.62
N PRO A 196 -1.17 3.98 17.67
CA PRO A 196 -1.39 5.43 17.57
C PRO A 196 -0.84 6.17 18.80
N THR A 197 -0.59 7.47 18.68
CA THR A 197 -0.23 8.33 19.82
C THR A 197 -1.38 8.51 20.79
N GLU A 198 -1.05 8.82 22.03
CA GLU A 198 -2.02 9.37 22.97
C GLU A 198 -2.63 10.65 22.37
N GLY A 199 -3.96 10.74 22.36
CA GLY A 199 -4.69 11.84 21.73
C GLY A 199 -4.83 11.77 20.20
N ALA A 200 -4.33 10.71 19.55
CA ALA A 200 -4.58 10.50 18.13
C ALA A 200 -6.09 10.47 17.83
N GLN A 201 -6.46 11.00 16.67
CA GLN A 201 -7.85 11.01 16.25
C GLN A 201 -8.33 9.58 16.02
N PRO A 202 -9.49 9.16 16.59
CA PRO A 202 -9.95 7.78 16.58
C PRO A 202 -10.57 7.40 15.22
N VAL A 203 -9.79 7.56 14.15
CA VAL A 203 -10.16 7.28 12.77
C VAL A 203 -9.04 6.52 12.08
N PHE A 204 -9.43 5.58 11.22
CA PHE A 204 -8.56 4.97 10.23
C PHE A 204 -8.86 5.60 8.87
N LEU A 205 -7.83 5.93 8.09
CA LEU A 205 -7.99 6.59 6.79
C LEU A 205 -7.92 5.55 5.69
N GLU A 206 -9.04 5.30 5.01
CA GLU A 206 -9.06 4.44 3.83
C GLU A 206 -8.58 5.16 2.58
N LEU A 207 -8.90 6.45 2.44
CA LEU A 207 -8.44 7.33 1.38
C LEU A 207 -8.04 8.67 1.98
N PHE A 208 -6.87 9.18 1.63
CA PHE A 208 -6.41 10.51 1.97
C PHE A 208 -5.77 11.12 0.73
N VAL A 209 -6.45 12.07 0.08
CA VAL A 209 -5.90 12.82 -1.06
C VAL A 209 -5.69 14.26 -0.64
N THR A 210 -4.45 14.75 -0.74
CA THR A 210 -4.14 16.17 -0.56
C THR A 210 -3.68 16.75 -1.88
N THR A 211 -4.38 17.77 -2.35
CA THR A 211 -4.05 18.52 -3.57
C THR A 211 -3.62 19.92 -3.17
N VAL A 212 -2.36 20.25 -3.46
CA VAL A 212 -1.78 21.56 -3.18
C VAL A 212 -1.59 22.33 -4.48
N PHE A 213 -2.08 23.56 -4.50
CA PHE A 213 -1.85 24.53 -5.56
C PHE A 213 -0.78 25.49 -5.08
N MET A 214 0.35 25.47 -5.75
CA MET A 214 1.44 26.41 -5.51
C MET A 214 1.11 27.70 -6.25
N LYS A 215 1.42 28.83 -5.63
CA LYS A 215 1.49 30.12 -6.30
C LYS A 215 2.91 30.65 -6.16
N GLN A 216 3.59 30.86 -7.28
CA GLN A 216 5.05 31.00 -7.31
C GLN A 216 5.71 29.82 -6.57
N ARG A 217 6.43 30.09 -5.46
CA ARG A 217 7.07 29.05 -4.63
C ARG A 217 6.35 28.78 -3.30
N ALA A 218 5.17 29.35 -3.08
CA ALA A 218 4.41 29.21 -1.84
C ALA A 218 3.17 28.32 -2.03
N ALA A 219 2.72 27.63 -0.97
CA ALA A 219 1.49 26.82 -1.01
C ALA A 219 0.27 27.72 -0.79
N TYR A 220 -0.45 28.03 -1.86
CA TYR A 220 -1.57 28.98 -1.85
C TYR A 220 -2.89 28.35 -1.40
N ARG A 221 -3.18 27.14 -1.89
CA ARG A 221 -4.41 26.43 -1.57
C ARG A 221 -4.12 24.96 -1.36
N ARG A 222 -4.72 24.37 -0.34
CA ARG A 222 -4.67 22.94 -0.08
C ARG A 222 -6.08 22.41 0.05
N ILE A 223 -6.46 21.48 -0.82
CA ILE A 223 -7.71 20.72 -0.73
C ILE A 223 -7.36 19.34 -0.20
N THR A 224 -8.09 18.87 0.82
CA THR A 224 -7.91 17.53 1.38
C THR A 224 -9.21 16.75 1.34
N GLU A 225 -9.20 15.58 0.74
CA GLU A 225 -10.32 14.65 0.63
C GLU A 225 -10.01 13.40 1.45
N ARG A 226 -10.97 12.96 2.27
CA ARG A 226 -10.78 11.87 3.22
C ARG A 226 -11.96 10.91 3.19
N LEU A 227 -11.67 9.62 3.09
CA LEU A 227 -12.59 8.54 3.43
C LEU A 227 -12.08 7.89 4.70
N ILE A 228 -12.83 8.05 5.78
CA ILE A 228 -12.45 7.53 7.10
C ILE A 228 -13.32 6.35 7.51
N THR A 229 -12.82 5.57 8.45
CA THR A 229 -13.53 4.53 9.20
C THR A 229 -13.37 4.83 10.68
N ALA A 230 -14.49 5.09 11.37
CA ALA A 230 -14.47 5.43 12.78
C ALA A 230 -13.97 4.25 13.63
N GLN A 231 -13.10 4.54 14.61
CA GLN A 231 -12.52 3.53 15.52
C GLN A 231 -13.17 3.58 16.92
N ALA A 232 -14.02 4.58 17.15
CA ALA A 232 -14.79 4.76 18.37
C ALA A 232 -16.25 5.10 18.04
N ASP A 233 -17.15 4.77 18.95
CA ASP A 233 -18.55 5.15 18.85
C ASP A 233 -18.74 6.64 19.16
N ASN A 234 -19.79 7.21 18.57
CA ASN A 234 -20.17 8.62 18.73
C ASN A 234 -19.10 9.61 18.28
N LEU A 235 -18.32 9.27 17.26
CA LEU A 235 -17.35 10.19 16.69
C LEU A 235 -18.07 11.28 15.89
N ASP A 236 -18.04 12.52 16.35
CA ASP A 236 -18.84 13.62 15.81
C ASP A 236 -18.09 14.59 14.89
N GLY A 237 -16.79 14.40 14.69
CA GLY A 237 -16.00 15.21 13.75
C GLY A 237 -14.55 14.78 13.63
N TYR A 238 -13.80 15.52 12.83
CA TYR A 238 -12.35 15.38 12.61
C TYR A 238 -11.65 16.72 12.85
N THR A 239 -10.62 16.74 13.67
CA THR A 239 -9.84 17.96 13.95
C THR A 239 -8.79 18.16 12.86
N ALA A 240 -8.72 19.37 12.31
CA ALA A 240 -7.76 19.73 11.29
C ALA A 240 -7.05 21.04 11.65
N ALA A 241 -5.77 21.08 11.32
CA ALA A 241 -4.94 22.28 11.36
C ALA A 241 -4.28 22.48 9.99
N ALA A 242 -4.09 23.74 9.61
CA ALA A 242 -3.25 24.12 8.50
C ALA A 242 -2.29 25.20 8.99
N LEU A 243 -0.99 25.01 8.77
CA LEU A 243 0.07 25.85 9.32
C LEU A 243 0.74 26.64 8.19
N VAL A 244 0.97 27.93 8.41
CA VAL A 244 1.80 28.80 7.56
C VAL A 244 3.27 28.64 7.92
N GLY A 245 4.13 28.74 6.91
CA GLY A 245 5.56 28.97 7.11
C GLY A 245 6.43 27.78 7.57
N TRP A 246 7.74 28.05 7.65
CA TRP A 246 8.85 27.18 8.02
C TRP A 246 9.48 27.62 9.36
N THR A 247 9.55 28.94 9.64
CA THR A 247 10.34 29.48 10.76
C THR A 247 9.50 29.90 11.97
N GLY A 248 9.13 28.94 12.84
CA GLY A 248 8.81 29.18 14.26
C GLY A 248 7.58 30.03 14.62
N ASP A 249 7.10 30.90 13.74
CA ASP A 249 5.91 31.74 13.87
C ASP A 249 4.82 31.15 12.95
N GLN A 250 4.34 29.96 13.31
CA GLN A 250 3.31 29.27 12.55
C GLN A 250 1.96 29.95 12.81
N ALA A 251 1.60 30.92 11.99
CA ALA A 251 0.22 31.37 11.93
C ALA A 251 -0.65 30.18 11.45
N ALA A 252 -1.79 29.96 12.10
CA ALA A 252 -2.72 28.95 11.64
C ALA A 252 -3.63 29.53 10.55
N ILE A 253 -3.77 28.81 9.45
CA ILE A 253 -4.71 29.14 8.38
C ILE A 253 -6.06 28.54 8.74
N PRO A 254 -7.18 29.28 8.58
CA PRO A 254 -8.50 28.70 8.73
C PRO A 254 -8.70 27.54 7.75
N VAL A 255 -9.13 26.41 8.29
CA VAL A 255 -9.61 25.27 7.50
C VAL A 255 -11.11 25.46 7.28
N ASN A 256 -11.54 25.41 6.02
CA ASN A 256 -12.94 25.53 5.62
C ASN A 256 -13.47 24.16 5.18
N ALA A 257 -14.74 23.88 5.48
CA ALA A 257 -15.41 22.69 4.99
C ALA A 257 -15.79 22.87 3.51
N LEU A 258 -15.60 21.84 2.70
CA LEU A 258 -16.06 21.81 1.32
C LEU A 258 -17.35 20.97 1.19
N TRP A 259 -17.30 19.71 1.63
CA TRP A 259 -18.44 18.80 1.56
C TRP A 259 -18.32 17.68 2.60
N GLY A 260 -19.44 17.05 2.96
CA GLY A 260 -19.50 15.97 3.94
C GLY A 260 -19.24 16.39 5.40
N CYS A 261 -19.01 17.67 5.69
CA CYS A 261 -18.77 18.17 7.05
C CYS A 261 -19.14 19.65 7.18
N ARG A 262 -19.14 20.17 8.42
CA ARG A 262 -19.21 21.60 8.74
C ARG A 262 -17.95 22.01 9.49
N ALA A 263 -17.44 23.21 9.24
CA ALA A 263 -16.26 23.72 9.95
C ALA A 263 -16.69 24.49 11.20
N GLU A 264 -16.19 24.07 12.36
CA GLU A 264 -16.39 24.70 13.67
C GLU A 264 -15.02 25.08 14.23
N ARG A 265 -14.81 26.37 14.53
CA ARG A 265 -13.54 26.84 15.10
C ARG A 265 -13.43 26.38 16.55
N ILE A 266 -12.31 25.76 16.90
CA ILE A 266 -11.97 25.43 18.28
C ILE A 266 -11.13 26.59 18.82
N ALA A 267 -11.42 27.04 20.04
CA ALA A 267 -10.58 28.02 20.71
C ALA A 267 -9.23 27.36 21.07
N SER A 268 -8.14 27.87 20.51
CA SER A 268 -6.78 27.48 20.87
C SER A 268 -6.18 28.47 21.88
N PRO A 269 -5.38 28.03 22.85
CA PRO A 269 -4.60 28.91 23.71
C PRO A 269 -3.71 29.88 22.91
N PRO A 270 -3.35 31.05 23.47
CA PRO A 270 -2.41 31.95 22.83
C PRO A 270 -1.07 31.25 22.50
N GLY A 271 -0.64 31.33 21.25
CA GLY A 271 0.60 30.68 20.77
C GLY A 271 0.43 29.26 20.24
N GLU A 272 -0.76 28.65 20.39
CA GLU A 272 -1.08 27.37 19.74
C GLU A 272 -1.78 27.58 18.40
N PRO A 273 -1.57 26.68 17.43
CA PRO A 273 -2.25 26.77 16.14
C PRO A 273 -3.76 26.66 16.31
N ALA A 274 -4.50 27.51 15.60
CA ALA A 274 -5.95 27.44 15.54
C ALA A 274 -6.39 26.08 14.97
N LEU A 275 -7.17 25.34 15.76
CA LEU A 275 -7.74 24.06 15.34
C LEU A 275 -9.16 24.27 14.79
N THR A 276 -9.51 23.51 13.77
CA THR A 276 -10.87 23.48 13.22
C THR A 276 -11.43 22.07 13.37
N LYS A 277 -12.60 21.95 14.01
CA LYS A 277 -13.39 20.72 13.98
C LYS A 277 -14.19 20.67 12.68
N LEU A 278 -13.96 19.65 11.88
CA LEU A 278 -14.78 19.28 10.73
C LEU A 278 -15.89 18.35 11.24
N ALA A 279 -16.97 18.94 11.76
CA ALA A 279 -18.10 18.23 12.34
C ALA A 279 -18.87 17.44 11.27
N PHE A 280 -19.19 16.18 11.58
CA PHE A 280 -19.95 15.31 10.69
C PHE A 280 -21.46 15.62 10.77
N PRO A 281 -22.25 15.26 9.74
CA PRO A 281 -23.69 15.49 9.74
C PRO A 281 -24.42 14.81 10.92
N ARG A 282 -23.86 13.69 11.39
CA ARG A 282 -24.26 12.96 12.60
C ARG A 282 -23.02 12.28 13.21
N PRO A 283 -23.06 11.93 14.50
CA PRO A 283 -22.06 11.06 15.08
C PRO A 283 -21.96 9.72 14.33
N LEU A 284 -20.73 9.28 14.10
CA LEU A 284 -20.41 8.00 13.49
C LEU A 284 -20.27 6.93 14.57
N MET A 285 -20.74 5.73 14.28
CA MET A 285 -20.49 4.55 15.12
C MET A 285 -19.16 3.88 14.73
N ARG A 286 -18.60 3.06 15.60
CA ARG A 286 -17.41 2.26 15.26
C ARG A 286 -17.64 1.48 13.97
N ASP A 287 -16.59 1.41 13.15
CA ASP A 287 -16.54 0.79 11.82
C ASP A 287 -17.39 1.48 10.74
N GLU A 288 -18.10 2.56 11.09
CA GLU A 288 -18.82 3.35 10.11
C GLU A 288 -17.85 4.17 9.24
N ARG A 289 -18.14 4.20 7.93
CA ARG A 289 -17.36 4.94 6.94
C ARG A 289 -17.99 6.29 6.63
N HIS A 290 -17.15 7.30 6.48
CA HIS A 290 -17.61 8.65 6.12
C HIS A 290 -16.63 9.34 5.17
N PHE A 291 -17.17 9.96 4.12
CA PHE A 291 -16.41 10.69 3.11
C PHE A 291 -16.63 12.20 3.34
N PHE A 292 -15.55 12.98 3.42
CA PHE A 292 -15.62 14.44 3.56
C PHE A 292 -14.39 15.13 2.99
N SER A 293 -14.48 16.45 2.79
CA SER A 293 -13.36 17.26 2.34
C SER A 293 -13.35 18.65 2.96
N SER A 294 -12.13 19.19 3.05
CA SER A 294 -11.84 20.51 3.55
C SER A 294 -10.81 21.22 2.67
N GLU A 295 -10.75 22.54 2.76
CA GLU A 295 -9.70 23.34 2.15
C GLU A 295 -9.05 24.30 3.14
N ALA A 296 -7.79 24.63 2.89
CA ALA A 296 -7.09 25.73 3.55
C ALA A 296 -6.53 26.68 2.48
N PHE A 297 -6.59 27.98 2.77
CA PHE A 297 -6.24 29.05 1.84
C PHE A 297 -5.27 30.05 2.49
N GLU A 298 -4.07 30.16 1.92
CA GLU A 298 -3.03 31.10 2.32
C GLU A 298 -3.16 32.37 1.47
N ALA A 299 -3.73 33.44 2.03
CA ALA A 299 -3.80 34.72 1.32
C ALA A 299 -2.44 35.43 1.29
N ASP A 300 -1.62 35.21 2.32
CA ASP A 300 -0.41 35.97 2.59
C ASP A 300 0.86 35.15 2.27
N LEU A 301 1.19 35.13 0.97
CA LEU A 301 2.24 34.28 0.44
C LEU A 301 3.62 34.93 0.61
N HIS A 302 4.23 34.70 1.76
CA HIS A 302 5.55 35.27 2.07
C HIS A 302 6.68 34.24 2.11
N GLU A 303 6.35 32.97 2.29
CA GLU A 303 7.35 31.92 2.53
C GLU A 303 7.41 30.88 1.41
N GLU A 304 8.64 30.62 0.96
CA GLU A 304 8.97 29.53 0.03
C GLU A 304 8.70 28.16 0.69
N ARG A 305 7.94 27.32 0.00
CA ARG A 305 7.69 25.94 0.42
C ARG A 305 8.66 24.99 -0.28
N ARG A 306 9.41 24.25 0.53
CA ARG A 306 10.39 23.24 0.08
C ARG A 306 9.88 21.80 0.19
N TRP A 307 8.74 21.59 0.83
CA TRP A 307 8.05 20.32 0.87
C TRP A 307 6.58 20.50 1.20
N ILE A 308 5.78 19.51 0.79
CA ILE A 308 4.39 19.32 1.19
C ILE A 308 4.33 18.05 2.02
N ASN A 309 3.81 18.13 3.24
CA ASN A 309 3.79 17.01 4.17
C ASN A 309 2.42 16.73 4.79
N VAL A 310 2.26 15.49 5.21
CA VAL A 310 1.12 14.94 5.93
C VAL A 310 1.67 14.20 7.14
N GLU A 311 1.38 14.74 8.31
CA GLU A 311 1.61 14.06 9.58
C GLU A 311 0.43 13.12 9.86
N ILE A 312 0.74 11.90 10.31
CA ILE A 312 -0.27 10.89 10.62
C ILE A 312 -0.63 10.94 12.11
N ASP A 313 -1.61 11.78 12.43
CA ASP A 313 -2.15 12.02 13.79
C ASP A 313 -3.38 11.16 14.12
N HIS A 314 -3.55 10.04 13.40
CA HIS A 314 -4.68 9.13 13.48
C HIS A 314 -4.20 7.67 13.40
N HIS A 315 -5.10 6.68 13.29
CA HIS A 315 -4.77 5.24 13.40
C HIS A 315 -4.07 4.65 12.15
N GLY A 316 -3.52 5.51 11.28
CA GLY A 316 -2.85 5.12 10.04
C GLY A 316 -3.70 5.34 8.79
N ILE A 317 -3.05 5.18 7.62
CA ILE A 317 -3.68 5.21 6.30
C ILE A 317 -3.48 3.86 5.61
N ALA A 318 -4.53 3.35 4.99
CA ALA A 318 -4.47 2.16 4.14
C ALA A 318 -3.36 2.22 3.08
N PRO A 319 -2.87 1.07 2.57
CA PRO A 319 -1.99 1.04 1.41
C PRO A 319 -2.59 1.77 0.20
N GLY A 320 -1.75 2.49 -0.53
CA GLY A 320 -2.13 3.25 -1.71
C GLY A 320 -2.52 2.40 -2.91
N ARG A 321 -3.73 2.61 -3.43
CA ARG A 321 -4.22 1.98 -4.66
C ARG A 321 -4.70 3.03 -5.66
N LEU A 322 -4.37 2.79 -6.92
CA LEU A 322 -4.79 3.60 -8.06
C LEU A 322 -5.68 2.77 -8.99
N LEU A 323 -6.88 3.24 -9.28
CA LEU A 323 -7.73 2.75 -10.36
C LEU A 323 -7.16 3.27 -11.69
N HIS A 324 -6.97 2.34 -12.64
CA HIS A 324 -6.35 2.60 -13.95
C HIS A 324 -4.97 3.28 -13.88
N GLY A 325 -4.25 3.12 -12.78
CA GLY A 325 -2.92 3.73 -12.60
C GLY A 325 -2.93 5.24 -12.30
N GLU A 326 -4.10 5.90 -12.30
CA GLU A 326 -4.19 7.36 -12.20
C GLU A 326 -5.08 7.85 -11.05
N ILE A 327 -6.21 7.18 -10.82
CA ILE A 327 -7.26 7.66 -9.91
C ILE A 327 -7.07 7.02 -8.54
N PRO A 328 -6.77 7.77 -7.47
CA PRO A 328 -6.60 7.20 -6.14
C PRO A 328 -7.94 6.69 -5.59
N VAL A 329 -7.94 5.44 -5.14
CA VAL A 329 -9.10 4.77 -4.54
C VAL A 329 -8.85 4.30 -3.12
N SER A 330 -7.59 4.23 -2.69
CA SER A 330 -7.21 4.07 -1.28
C SER A 330 -5.82 4.65 -1.01
N GLY A 331 -5.52 4.83 0.27
CA GLY A 331 -4.24 5.26 0.79
C GLY A 331 -3.95 6.74 0.66
N LEU A 332 -2.68 7.11 0.85
CA LEU A 332 -2.24 8.50 0.80
C LEU A 332 -1.78 8.88 -0.61
N THR A 333 -2.40 9.92 -1.16
CA THR A 333 -1.98 10.55 -2.41
C THR A 333 -1.71 12.03 -2.18
N ILE A 334 -0.51 12.47 -2.56
CA ILE A 334 -0.12 13.88 -2.56
C ILE A 334 -0.02 14.35 -4.01
N ARG A 335 -0.76 15.40 -4.33
CA ARG A 335 -0.74 16.10 -5.63
C ARG A 335 -0.26 17.52 -5.41
N VAL A 336 0.67 17.97 -6.23
CA VAL A 336 1.13 19.36 -6.21
C VAL A 336 1.04 19.91 -7.63
N ARG A 337 0.34 21.03 -7.79
CA ARG A 337 0.21 21.76 -9.04
C ARG A 337 1.00 23.06 -8.94
N PHE A 338 1.89 23.31 -9.88
CA PHE A 338 2.73 24.49 -9.96
C PHE A 338 2.15 25.52 -10.92
N ASP A 339 2.48 26.79 -10.69
CA ASP A 339 2.13 27.87 -11.60
C ASP A 339 2.90 27.75 -12.93
N PRO A 340 2.27 28.14 -14.06
CA PRO A 340 2.99 28.32 -15.32
C PRO A 340 4.16 29.29 -15.15
N GLY A 341 5.38 28.84 -15.45
CA GLY A 341 6.60 29.65 -15.35
C GLY A 341 7.32 29.61 -13.99
N CYS A 342 6.79 28.90 -12.99
CA CYS A 342 7.46 28.69 -11.71
C CYS A 342 7.54 27.19 -11.38
N LEU A 343 8.33 26.46 -12.17
CA LEU A 343 8.53 25.02 -11.99
C LEU A 343 9.77 24.73 -11.14
N PRO A 344 9.71 23.75 -10.23
CA PRO A 344 10.89 23.29 -9.52
C PRO A 344 11.83 22.51 -10.45
N VAL A 345 13.08 22.38 -10.03
CA VAL A 345 14.10 21.58 -10.72
C VAL A 345 13.81 20.09 -10.54
N ALA A 346 13.41 19.71 -9.33
CA ALA A 346 13.14 18.32 -8.99
C ALA A 346 12.11 18.22 -7.87
N CYS A 347 11.34 17.14 -7.91
CA CYS A 347 10.51 16.71 -6.80
C CYS A 347 10.82 15.26 -6.45
N TRP A 348 10.70 14.89 -5.19
CA TRP A 348 10.77 13.49 -4.77
C TRP A 348 9.87 13.23 -3.58
N TRP A 349 9.39 12.00 -3.46
CA TRP A 349 8.63 11.59 -2.28
C TRP A 349 9.55 11.15 -1.15
N TYR A 350 9.05 11.28 0.08
CA TYR A 350 9.68 10.73 1.27
C TYR A 350 8.61 10.16 2.22
N ALA A 351 9.00 9.12 2.95
CA ALA A 351 8.24 8.53 4.05
C ALA A 351 9.18 8.52 5.26
N GLU A 352 9.06 9.52 6.14
CA GLU A 352 10.04 9.82 7.17
C GLU A 352 10.23 8.64 8.13
N GLN A 353 11.33 7.91 7.92
CA GLN A 353 12.06 7.22 8.98
C GLN A 353 13.23 8.06 9.50
N THR A 354 13.75 9.00 8.69
CA THR A 354 14.84 9.93 9.04
C THR A 354 14.68 11.27 8.31
N GLU A 355 15.01 12.41 8.96
CA GLU A 355 14.91 13.76 8.37
C GLU A 355 15.72 13.94 7.07
N ARG A 356 16.75 13.12 6.86
CA ARG A 356 17.65 13.19 5.70
C ARG A 356 16.91 12.99 4.37
N GLN A 357 15.93 12.08 4.34
CA GLN A 357 15.21 11.73 3.10
C GLN A 357 14.44 12.91 2.51
N ARG A 358 13.97 13.82 3.36
CA ARG A 358 13.29 15.06 2.97
C ARG A 358 14.25 16.10 2.40
N ARG A 359 15.47 16.21 2.94
CA ARG A 359 16.41 17.30 2.61
C ARG A 359 17.37 16.99 1.46
N VAL A 360 17.70 15.72 1.25
CA VAL A 360 18.70 15.31 0.26
C VAL A 360 18.01 14.78 -0.97
N ARG A 361 18.22 15.45 -2.11
CA ARG A 361 17.76 14.99 -3.42
C ARG A 361 18.31 13.58 -3.69
N PRO A 362 17.45 12.61 -4.07
CA PRO A 362 17.91 11.30 -4.52
C PRO A 362 18.76 11.37 -5.79
N ALA A 363 19.63 10.37 -6.00
CA ALA A 363 20.40 10.26 -7.23
C ALA A 363 19.48 10.05 -8.44
N GLU A 364 19.96 10.41 -9.63
CA GLU A 364 19.21 10.15 -10.88
C GLU A 364 18.89 8.66 -11.03
N GLY A 365 17.66 8.37 -11.48
CA GLY A 365 17.15 7.00 -11.59
C GLY A 365 16.59 6.41 -10.28
N ASP A 366 16.69 7.09 -9.15
CA ASP A 366 16.04 6.65 -7.90
C ASP A 366 14.50 6.73 -8.06
N PRO A 367 13.75 5.68 -7.69
CA PRO A 367 12.29 5.64 -7.81
C PRO A 367 11.55 6.67 -6.95
N ARG A 368 12.27 7.37 -6.06
CA ARG A 368 11.73 8.51 -5.30
C ARG A 368 11.57 9.78 -6.12
N LEU A 369 12.36 9.95 -7.17
CA LEU A 369 12.24 11.11 -8.05
C LEU A 369 10.89 11.07 -8.77
N LEU A 370 10.17 12.18 -8.73
CA LEU A 370 8.86 12.33 -9.32
C LEU A 370 8.96 13.14 -10.61
N PRO A 371 8.38 12.66 -11.73
CA PRO A 371 8.30 13.44 -12.95
C PRO A 371 7.32 14.60 -12.78
N ILE A 372 7.70 15.79 -13.25
CA ILE A 372 6.82 16.94 -13.37
C ILE A 372 6.16 16.87 -14.74
N ILE A 373 4.86 16.57 -14.77
CA ILE A 373 4.07 16.40 -16.00
C ILE A 373 2.99 17.49 -16.01
N ASP A 374 2.94 18.28 -17.08
CA ASP A 374 1.98 19.39 -17.24
C ASP A 374 1.93 20.32 -16.01
N GLY A 375 3.11 20.65 -15.49
CA GLY A 375 3.27 21.50 -14.31
C GLY A 375 2.74 20.90 -13.01
N SER A 376 2.61 19.57 -12.93
CA SER A 376 2.09 18.88 -11.76
C SER A 376 2.96 17.67 -11.37
N VAL A 377 2.96 17.32 -10.09
CA VAL A 377 3.50 16.07 -9.57
C VAL A 377 2.44 15.35 -8.76
N GLN A 378 2.45 14.02 -8.82
CA GLN A 378 1.57 13.17 -8.03
C GLN A 378 2.37 11.99 -7.50
N HIS A 379 2.17 11.66 -6.22
CA HIS A 379 2.66 10.42 -5.65
C HIS A 379 1.57 9.75 -4.80
N THR A 380 1.47 8.42 -4.92
CA THR A 380 0.60 7.59 -4.07
C THR A 380 1.46 6.59 -3.32
N PHE A 381 1.45 6.69 -2.00
CA PHE A 381 2.24 5.84 -1.11
C PHE A 381 1.66 4.44 -1.10
N ARG A 382 2.32 3.50 -1.77
CA ARG A 382 1.83 2.12 -1.95
C ARG A 382 1.83 1.30 -0.67
N GLN A 383 2.73 1.64 0.25
CA GLN A 383 2.79 1.00 1.57
C GLN A 383 1.81 1.66 2.54
N ARG A 384 1.58 0.99 3.67
CA ARG A 384 0.82 1.55 4.79
C ARG A 384 1.48 2.84 5.28
N CYS A 385 0.69 3.87 5.54
CA CYS A 385 1.21 5.04 6.25
C CYS A 385 0.97 4.85 7.75
N HIS A 386 2.04 4.69 8.52
CA HIS A 386 1.96 4.41 9.94
C HIS A 386 1.65 5.67 10.76
N PRO A 387 0.94 5.54 11.90
CA PRO A 387 0.87 6.60 12.90
C PRO A 387 2.26 7.10 13.30
N ARG A 388 2.35 8.37 13.70
CA ARG A 388 3.60 9.03 14.17
C ARG A 388 4.65 9.29 13.10
N GLU A 389 4.35 9.00 11.85
CA GLU A 389 5.27 9.23 10.73
C GLU A 389 4.81 10.41 9.88
N ASN A 390 5.73 10.95 9.09
CA ASN A 390 5.48 12.07 8.18
C ASN A 390 5.72 11.63 6.74
N TYR A 391 4.76 11.92 5.87
CA TYR A 391 4.81 11.53 4.47
C TYR A 391 4.71 12.77 3.61
N GLY A 392 5.51 12.88 2.56
CA GLY A 392 5.54 14.13 1.80
C GLY A 392 6.19 14.06 0.43
N VAL A 393 6.13 15.21 -0.23
CA VAL A 393 6.83 15.51 -1.48
C VAL A 393 7.76 16.69 -1.21
N SER A 394 9.06 16.47 -1.38
CA SER A 394 10.08 17.53 -1.37
C SER A 394 10.17 18.20 -2.73
N ILE A 395 10.56 19.47 -2.71
CA ILE A 395 10.62 20.38 -3.85
C ILE A 395 11.98 21.08 -3.80
N ALA A 396 12.77 20.97 -4.87
CA ALA A 396 14.00 21.72 -5.05
C ALA A 396 13.81 22.82 -6.09
N TRP A 397 14.14 24.06 -5.72
CA TRP A 397 14.04 25.22 -6.61
C TRP A 397 15.40 25.49 -7.28
N PHE A 398 15.42 26.30 -8.35
CA PHE A 398 16.63 26.55 -9.15
C PHE A 398 17.81 27.12 -8.35
N ASP A 399 17.53 27.89 -7.30
CA ASP A 399 18.57 28.55 -6.49
C ASP A 399 19.26 27.59 -5.50
N ASP A 400 18.72 26.37 -5.32
CA ASP A 400 19.27 25.37 -4.37
C ASP A 400 20.43 24.54 -4.96
N LEU A 401 20.79 24.70 -6.25
CA LEU A 401 21.89 23.96 -6.90
C LEU A 401 23.24 24.68 -6.85
N ALA A 402 23.32 25.85 -6.22
CA ALA A 402 24.55 26.66 -6.12
C ALA A 402 25.37 26.41 -4.84
N HIS A 403 24.96 25.49 -3.97
CA HIS A 403 25.61 25.21 -2.68
C HIS A 403 25.86 23.72 -2.43
#